data_AF-A0A2E4GVY8-F1
#
_entry.id   AF-A0A2E4GVY8-F1
#
_cell.length_a   1.000
_cell.length_b   1.000
_cell.length_c   1.000
_cell.angle_alpha   90.00
_cell.angle_beta   90.00
_cell.angle_gamma   90.00
#
_symmetry.space_group_name_H-M   'P 1'
#
loop_
_entity.id
_entity.type
_entity.pdbx_description
1 polymer ?
#
loop_
_entity_poly.entity_id
_entity_poly.type
_entity_poly.pdbx_seq_one_letter_code
_entity_poly.pdbx_strand_id
1 'polypeptide(L)'
;MALGIEKVQVGCWTDEENGTGVTVVLPPEGSLGALAVRGGAPGTREAAALGPTGSGVECHAVVLCGNSVFGLAAADGVVEWCVEQGRGLELASAVVPVVGAAVVFDITGPDDPRPGPLAGRSACEAATSADPECGRVGVGRGCTVGKAAGRAYASLGGQGIGVAQSGDLIVGAIVAVNAFGDVINSDGSLITGSLAPPEAPRYPYVPIDEISAWESGEEKANTTIGCLVTNAQLTKSQACRVADLAHTGIARAIDPPHTSVDGDALFLLATQDVIATPDLVTELGIEAVSIAIRNAVK
;
A
#
# COMPACT_ATOMS: atom_id res chain seq x y z
N MET A 1 -9.44 -2.61 17.20
CA MET A 1 -8.03 -2.92 16.91
C MET A 1 -7.89 -2.73 15.42
N ALA A 2 -7.08 -1.77 14.99
CA ALA A 2 -6.89 -1.56 13.57
C ALA A 2 -6.11 -2.76 13.01
N LEU A 3 -6.56 -3.31 11.89
CA LEU A 3 -5.95 -4.46 11.22
C LEU A 3 -5.86 -5.71 12.11
N GLY A 4 -6.73 -5.80 13.12
CA GLY A 4 -6.77 -6.94 14.05
C GLY A 4 -5.65 -7.00 15.09
N ILE A 5 -4.74 -6.01 15.14
CA ILE A 5 -3.58 -6.02 16.04
C ILE A 5 -3.72 -4.94 17.12
N GLU A 6 -3.39 -5.28 18.37
CA GLU A 6 -3.42 -4.32 19.48
C GLU A 6 -2.42 -3.18 19.28
N LYS A 7 -2.80 -1.97 19.74
CA LYS A 7 -1.96 -0.75 19.71
C LYS A 7 -1.49 -0.29 18.32
N VAL A 8 -1.92 -0.95 17.26
CA VAL A 8 -1.82 -0.42 15.89
C VAL A 8 -2.89 0.64 15.72
N GLN A 9 -2.49 1.76 15.13
CA GLN A 9 -3.38 2.83 14.73
C GLN A 9 -3.29 3.07 13.23
N VAL A 10 -4.41 3.42 12.62
CA VAL A 10 -4.46 3.86 11.23
C VAL A 10 -5.19 5.19 11.17
N GLY A 11 -4.63 6.12 10.41
CA GLY A 11 -5.20 7.45 10.18
C GLY A 11 -5.20 7.81 8.73
N CYS A 12 -6.22 8.57 8.32
CA CYS A 12 -6.42 8.96 6.93
C CYS A 12 -6.61 10.48 6.84
N TRP A 13 -6.01 11.08 5.82
CA TRP A 13 -6.36 12.41 5.34
C TRP A 13 -6.86 12.27 3.90
N THR A 14 -8.05 12.80 3.62
CA THR A 14 -8.69 12.70 2.31
C THR A 14 -8.91 14.09 1.74
N ASP A 15 -8.40 14.35 0.54
CA ASP A 15 -8.73 15.53 -0.24
C ASP A 15 -9.95 15.21 -1.13
N GLU A 16 -11.13 15.54 -0.62
CA GLU A 16 -12.38 15.31 -1.33
C GLU A 16 -12.46 16.10 -2.64
N GLU A 17 -11.91 17.32 -2.66
CA GLU A 17 -11.97 18.25 -3.79
C GLU A 17 -11.04 17.82 -4.92
N ASN A 18 -9.81 17.44 -4.58
CA ASN A 18 -8.76 17.14 -5.56
C ASN A 18 -8.55 15.65 -5.83
N GLY A 19 -9.34 14.80 -5.18
CA GLY A 19 -9.38 13.37 -5.52
C GLY A 19 -8.12 12.62 -5.12
N THR A 20 -7.46 12.99 -4.03
CA THR A 20 -6.23 12.33 -3.53
C THR A 20 -6.27 12.15 -2.00
N GLY A 21 -5.24 11.53 -1.42
CA GLY A 21 -5.15 11.43 0.04
C GLY A 21 -3.94 10.67 0.55
N VAL A 22 -3.88 10.54 1.88
CA VAL A 22 -2.81 9.91 2.65
C VAL A 22 -3.41 8.95 3.65
N THR A 23 -2.81 7.77 3.78
CA THR A 23 -3.11 6.78 4.82
C THR A 23 -1.84 6.42 5.55
N VAL A 24 -1.84 6.54 6.88
CA VAL A 24 -0.69 6.26 7.74
C VAL A 24 -0.99 5.10 8.67
N VAL A 25 -0.10 4.11 8.71
CA VAL A 25 -0.13 3.00 9.67
C VAL A 25 0.94 3.25 10.73
N LEU A 26 0.52 3.32 11.99
CA LEU A 26 1.37 3.52 13.16
C LEU A 26 1.38 2.23 14.01
N PRO A 27 2.46 1.43 13.97
CA PRO A 27 2.56 0.20 14.76
C PRO A 27 2.95 0.52 16.23
N PRO A 28 2.80 -0.39 17.21
CA PRO A 28 3.39 -0.17 18.54
C PRO A 28 4.93 -0.05 18.50
N GLU A 29 5.51 0.51 19.56
CA GLU A 29 6.97 0.54 19.79
C GLU A 29 7.57 -0.88 19.72
N GLY A 30 8.80 -0.99 19.22
CA GLY A 30 9.53 -2.24 19.01
C GLY A 30 9.18 -2.97 17.72
N SER A 31 8.30 -2.42 16.87
CA SER A 31 7.85 -3.11 15.66
C SER A 31 8.91 -3.14 14.56
N LEU A 32 9.30 -4.35 14.16
CA LEU A 32 10.25 -4.56 13.06
C LEU A 32 9.61 -4.21 11.72
N GLY A 33 10.29 -3.40 10.91
CA GLY A 33 9.84 -3.09 9.56
C GLY A 33 10.54 -3.89 8.45
N ALA A 34 9.81 -4.20 7.39
CA ALA A 34 10.32 -4.72 6.13
C ALA A 34 9.57 -4.16 4.92
N LEU A 35 10.17 -4.24 3.74
CA LEU A 35 9.56 -3.86 2.45
C LEU A 35 9.94 -4.86 1.37
N ALA A 36 8.99 -5.17 0.49
CA ALA A 36 9.23 -5.82 -0.79
C ALA A 36 8.59 -5.03 -1.94
N VAL A 37 9.38 -4.75 -2.98
CA VAL A 37 8.95 -4.06 -4.20
C VAL A 37 9.00 -5.05 -5.36
N ARG A 38 7.94 -5.08 -6.19
CA ARG A 38 7.82 -6.00 -7.33
C ARG A 38 7.43 -5.31 -8.64
N GLY A 39 6.71 -4.19 -8.59
CA GLY A 39 6.37 -3.43 -9.78
C GLY A 39 7.60 -2.81 -10.48
N GLY A 40 7.48 -2.56 -11.80
CA GLY A 40 8.51 -1.93 -12.62
C GLY A 40 8.68 -0.41 -12.43
N ALA A 41 7.70 0.29 -11.84
CA ALA A 41 7.69 1.75 -11.68
C ALA A 41 7.44 2.21 -10.22
N PRO A 42 8.25 1.78 -9.24
CA PRO A 42 8.00 2.09 -7.83
C PRO A 42 8.34 3.54 -7.48
N GLY A 43 7.53 4.15 -6.62
CA GLY A 43 7.86 5.38 -5.90
C GLY A 43 7.91 5.10 -4.40
N THR A 44 9.10 5.08 -3.80
CA THR A 44 9.27 4.66 -2.39
C THR A 44 10.27 5.53 -1.62
N ARG A 45 10.06 5.66 -0.31
CA ARG A 45 10.98 6.25 0.67
C ARG A 45 11.37 5.21 1.73
N GLU A 46 12.60 5.30 2.25
CA GLU A 46 13.20 4.36 3.23
C GLU A 46 13.31 2.90 2.76
N ALA A 47 13.19 2.65 1.46
CA ALA A 47 13.23 1.29 0.92
C ALA A 47 14.55 0.55 1.20
N ALA A 48 15.68 1.25 1.19
CA ALA A 48 16.98 0.66 1.49
C ALA A 48 17.10 0.23 2.97
N ALA A 49 16.60 1.04 3.90
CA ALA A 49 16.59 0.72 5.32
C ALA A 49 15.60 -0.41 5.65
N LEU A 50 14.46 -0.44 4.94
CA LEU A 50 13.43 -1.46 5.10
C LEU A 50 13.70 -2.73 4.27
N GLY A 51 14.69 -2.73 3.38
CA GLY A 51 15.10 -3.87 2.57
C GLY A 51 15.97 -4.89 3.32
N PRO A 52 16.35 -6.00 2.64
CA PRO A 52 17.02 -7.14 3.27
C PRO A 52 18.42 -6.85 3.80
N THR A 53 19.08 -5.80 3.30
CA THR A 53 20.41 -5.34 3.73
C THR A 53 20.34 -4.29 4.83
N GLY A 54 19.15 -3.81 5.18
CA GLY A 54 18.96 -2.87 6.29
C GLY A 54 19.34 -3.52 7.61
N SER A 55 19.92 -2.75 8.52
CA SER A 55 20.53 -3.22 9.78
C SER A 55 19.55 -3.74 10.84
N GLY A 56 18.30 -4.07 10.46
CA GLY A 56 17.25 -4.48 11.40
C GLY A 56 16.81 -3.30 12.26
N VAL A 57 16.05 -2.38 11.67
CA VAL A 57 15.52 -1.20 12.36
C VAL A 57 14.05 -1.38 12.70
N GLU A 58 13.66 -0.81 13.83
CA GLU A 58 12.27 -0.52 14.14
C GLU A 58 11.71 0.43 13.06
N CYS A 59 10.49 0.16 12.61
CA CYS A 59 9.76 1.04 11.71
C CYS A 59 8.61 1.69 12.48
N HIS A 60 8.55 3.01 12.38
CA HIS A 60 7.73 3.83 13.26
C HIS A 60 6.45 4.30 12.58
N ALA A 61 6.42 4.31 11.25
CA ALA A 61 5.22 4.56 10.48
C ALA A 61 5.39 4.06 9.05
N VAL A 62 4.27 3.71 8.41
CA VAL A 62 4.19 3.51 6.96
C VAL A 62 3.18 4.48 6.38
N VAL A 63 3.58 5.21 5.33
CA VAL A 63 2.76 6.19 4.63
C VAL A 63 2.41 5.67 3.24
N LEU A 64 1.12 5.54 2.96
CA LEU A 64 0.59 5.28 1.63
C LEU A 64 -0.05 6.58 1.14
N CYS A 65 0.37 7.09 -0.02
CA CYS A 65 -0.05 8.43 -0.45
C CYS A 65 -0.37 8.49 -1.95
N GLY A 66 -1.32 9.34 -2.32
CA GLY A 66 -1.56 9.71 -3.70
C GLY A 66 -0.51 10.67 -4.27
N ASN A 67 -0.74 11.08 -5.51
CA ASN A 67 -0.04 12.10 -6.29
C ASN A 67 1.42 11.77 -6.64
N SER A 68 1.69 10.49 -6.85
CA SER A 68 2.96 9.95 -7.35
C SER A 68 4.15 10.44 -6.50
N VAL A 69 5.33 10.60 -7.11
CA VAL A 69 6.58 10.95 -6.41
C VAL A 69 6.47 12.20 -5.53
N PHE A 70 5.56 13.13 -5.84
CA PHE A 70 5.31 14.31 -5.00
C PHE A 70 4.73 13.94 -3.64
N GLY A 71 3.86 12.93 -3.59
CA GLY A 71 3.24 12.44 -2.36
C GLY A 71 4.24 11.89 -1.34
N LEU A 72 5.47 11.56 -1.74
CA LEU A 72 6.53 11.17 -0.80
C LEU A 72 6.86 12.29 0.21
N ALA A 73 6.53 13.55 -0.11
CA ALA A 73 6.66 14.69 0.81
C ALA A 73 5.71 14.58 2.02
N ALA A 74 4.62 13.83 1.94
CA ALA A 74 3.75 13.58 3.09
C ALA A 74 4.50 12.89 4.24
N ALA A 75 5.51 12.07 3.92
CA ALA A 75 6.32 11.40 4.94
C ALA A 75 7.12 12.37 5.82
N ASP A 76 7.45 13.58 5.36
CA ASP A 76 8.16 14.56 6.19
C ASP A 76 7.31 15.02 7.38
N GLY A 77 6.01 15.28 7.17
CA GLY A 77 5.11 15.64 8.26
C GLY A 77 4.86 14.49 9.24
N VAL A 78 4.92 13.24 8.76
CA VAL A 78 4.87 12.05 9.62
C VAL A 78 6.13 11.92 10.46
N VAL A 79 7.31 12.19 9.87
CA VAL A 79 8.59 12.23 10.62
C VAL A 79 8.53 13.30 11.70
N GLU A 80 8.11 14.52 11.38
CA GLU A 80 7.96 15.62 12.34
C GLU A 80 6.99 15.25 13.47
N TRP A 81 5.84 14.69 13.13
CA TRP A 81 4.86 14.22 14.12
C TRP A 81 5.46 13.12 15.01
N CYS A 82 6.16 12.14 14.45
CA CYS A 82 6.82 11.08 15.22
C CYS A 82 7.86 11.66 16.20
N VAL A 83 8.67 12.63 15.78
CA VAL A 83 9.63 13.31 16.68
C VAL A 83 8.91 14.00 17.84
N GLU A 84 7.82 14.71 17.58
CA GLU A 84 7.01 15.37 18.62
C GLU A 84 6.39 14.38 19.61
N GLN A 85 6.01 13.20 19.13
CA GLN A 85 5.49 12.13 19.98
C GLN A 85 6.58 11.30 20.68
N GLY A 86 7.87 11.64 20.51
CA GLY A 86 8.99 10.85 21.05
C GLY A 86 9.10 9.46 20.42
N ARG A 87 8.53 9.26 19.23
CA ARG A 87 8.50 7.99 18.50
C ARG A 87 9.65 7.95 17.51
N GLY A 88 10.67 7.13 17.76
CA GLY A 88 11.83 6.99 16.89
C GLY A 88 12.97 6.27 17.58
N LEU A 89 14.05 6.01 16.84
CA LEU A 89 15.29 5.53 17.45
C LEU A 89 15.85 6.61 18.37
N GLU A 90 15.98 6.29 19.65
CA GLU A 90 16.61 7.19 20.62
C GLU A 90 18.13 7.19 20.43
N LEU A 91 18.67 8.27 19.87
CA LEU A 91 20.09 8.53 19.79
C LEU A 91 20.46 9.62 20.79
N ALA A 92 21.74 9.67 21.18
CA ALA A 92 22.23 10.67 22.15
C ALA A 92 21.93 12.13 21.76
N SER A 93 21.73 12.41 20.47
CA SER A 93 21.49 13.75 19.95
C SER A 93 20.05 14.03 19.51
N ALA A 94 19.23 13.00 19.25
CA ALA A 94 17.90 13.16 18.66
C ALA A 94 17.08 11.86 18.71
N VAL A 95 15.77 12.01 18.58
CA VAL A 95 14.86 10.93 18.18
C VAL A 95 14.85 10.85 16.65
N VAL A 96 15.14 9.68 16.08
CA VAL A 96 15.23 9.48 14.63
C VAL A 96 14.21 8.44 14.16
N PRO A 97 13.02 8.88 13.66
CA PRO A 97 12.01 7.98 13.15
C PRO A 97 12.42 7.38 11.80
N VAL A 98 12.19 6.07 11.65
CA VAL A 98 12.19 5.38 10.36
C VAL A 98 10.76 5.32 9.84
N VAL A 99 10.47 6.03 8.76
CA VAL A 99 9.14 6.15 8.16
C VAL A 99 9.18 5.67 6.71
N GLY A 100 8.61 4.48 6.47
CA GLY A 100 8.44 3.95 5.12
C GLY A 100 7.37 4.73 4.36
N ALA A 101 7.54 4.93 3.06
CA ALA A 101 6.47 5.46 2.24
C ALA A 101 6.43 4.84 0.84
N ALA A 102 5.23 4.69 0.29
CA ALA A 102 5.00 4.40 -1.11
C ALA A 102 3.84 5.23 -1.66
N VAL A 103 3.82 5.43 -2.97
CA VAL A 103 2.88 6.33 -3.63
C VAL A 103 2.13 5.68 -4.78
N VAL A 104 0.88 6.10 -4.99
CA VAL A 104 0.11 5.79 -6.20
C VAL A 104 0.03 7.00 -7.12
N PHE A 105 -0.14 6.75 -8.41
CA PHE A 105 -0.41 7.80 -9.40
C PHE A 105 -1.92 8.07 -9.51
N ASP A 106 -2.37 9.22 -9.03
CA ASP A 106 -3.76 9.69 -9.12
C ASP A 106 -3.87 11.11 -9.72
N ILE A 107 -2.81 11.61 -10.34
CA ILE A 107 -2.80 12.92 -11.01
C ILE A 107 -3.78 12.89 -12.19
N THR A 108 -4.61 13.93 -12.29
CA THR A 108 -5.61 14.16 -13.35
C THR A 108 -5.33 15.44 -14.15
N GLY A 109 -4.52 16.35 -13.61
CA GLY A 109 -4.14 17.60 -14.26
C GLY A 109 -2.79 18.18 -13.79
N PRO A 110 -2.20 19.10 -14.57
CA PRO A 110 -0.93 19.75 -14.22
C PRO A 110 -1.02 20.59 -12.93
N ASP A 111 -2.20 21.16 -12.67
CA ASP A 111 -2.45 22.08 -11.55
C ASP A 111 -3.00 21.38 -10.30
N ASP A 112 -3.08 20.04 -10.29
CA ASP A 112 -3.57 19.29 -9.14
C ASP A 112 -2.69 19.58 -7.91
N PRO A 113 -3.29 19.94 -6.76
CA PRO A 113 -2.52 20.18 -5.55
C PRO A 113 -1.89 18.89 -5.06
N ARG A 114 -0.64 19.01 -4.60
CA ARG A 114 0.17 17.86 -4.18
C ARG A 114 0.07 17.67 -2.67
N PRO A 115 -0.26 16.47 -2.16
CA PRO A 115 -0.11 16.14 -0.76
C PRO A 115 1.32 16.43 -0.30
N GLY A 116 1.43 17.14 0.82
CA GLY A 116 2.70 17.52 1.41
C GLY A 116 2.76 17.20 2.90
N PRO A 117 3.72 17.77 3.63
CA PRO A 117 3.92 17.46 5.05
C PRO A 117 2.65 17.62 5.91
N LEU A 118 1.86 18.68 5.68
CA LEU A 118 0.61 18.90 6.42
C LEU A 118 -0.39 17.75 6.26
N ALA A 119 -0.53 17.18 5.06
CA ALA A 119 -1.42 16.05 4.81
C ALA A 119 -0.98 14.80 5.58
N GLY A 120 0.34 14.52 5.60
CA GLY A 120 0.91 13.42 6.37
C GLY A 120 0.71 13.59 7.87
N ARG A 121 0.96 14.79 8.41
CA ARG A 121 0.69 15.12 9.82
C ARG A 121 -0.80 14.94 10.15
N SER A 122 -1.71 15.49 9.35
CA SER A 122 -3.15 15.37 9.58
C SER A 122 -3.61 13.92 9.58
N ALA A 123 -3.04 13.06 8.74
CA ALA A 123 -3.31 11.63 8.78
C ALA A 123 -2.84 10.99 10.11
N CYS A 124 -1.68 11.36 10.63
CA CYS A 124 -1.24 10.91 11.97
C CYS A 124 -2.15 11.41 13.10
N GLU A 125 -2.56 12.67 13.07
CA GLU A 125 -3.45 13.26 14.07
C GLU A 125 -4.85 12.61 14.06
N ALA A 126 -5.31 12.14 12.90
CA ALA A 126 -6.55 11.41 12.73
C ALA A 126 -6.42 9.90 13.07
N ALA A 127 -5.23 9.40 13.44
CA ALA A 127 -5.01 7.98 13.64
C ALA A 127 -5.75 7.42 14.86
N THR A 128 -6.50 6.34 14.65
CA THR A 128 -7.25 5.66 15.72
C THR A 128 -6.97 4.16 15.73
N SER A 129 -7.36 3.46 16.79
CA SER A 129 -7.29 2.00 16.88
C SER A 129 -8.53 1.29 16.29
N ALA A 130 -9.41 2.03 15.63
CA ALA A 130 -10.49 1.47 14.82
C ALA A 130 -9.97 1.17 13.41
N ASP A 131 -10.59 0.20 12.75
CA ASP A 131 -10.32 -0.05 11.34
C ASP A 131 -10.71 1.18 10.51
N PRO A 132 -9.88 1.60 9.54
CA PRO A 132 -10.23 2.68 8.64
C PRO A 132 -11.33 2.23 7.69
N GLU A 133 -12.07 3.19 7.14
CA GLU A 133 -13.02 2.93 6.08
C GLU A 133 -12.33 2.34 4.83
N CYS A 134 -13.05 1.48 4.11
CA CYS A 134 -12.65 0.98 2.79
C CYS A 134 -13.24 1.86 1.68
N GLY A 135 -12.71 1.73 0.46
CA GLY A 135 -13.13 2.48 -0.70
C GLY A 135 -12.34 3.79 -0.86
N ARG A 136 -13.06 4.87 -1.15
CA ARG A 136 -12.47 6.14 -1.63
C ARG A 136 -12.09 7.11 -0.50
N VAL A 137 -11.32 6.62 0.46
CA VAL A 137 -10.80 7.38 1.59
C VAL A 137 -9.27 7.29 1.65
N GLY A 138 -8.62 8.29 2.25
CA GLY A 138 -7.17 8.35 2.36
C GLY A 138 -6.51 8.20 0.99
N VAL A 139 -5.46 7.38 0.91
CA VAL A 139 -4.78 7.05 -0.36
C VAL A 139 -5.72 6.44 -1.42
N GLY A 140 -6.81 5.80 -0.99
CA GLY A 140 -7.80 5.20 -1.87
C GLY A 140 -8.62 6.20 -2.69
N ARG A 141 -8.60 7.49 -2.32
CA ARG A 141 -9.48 8.51 -2.90
C ARG A 141 -9.36 8.64 -4.42
N GLY A 142 -8.13 8.62 -4.92
CA GLY A 142 -7.77 8.78 -6.34
C GLY A 142 -7.44 7.47 -7.05
N CYS A 143 -7.56 6.34 -6.36
CA CYS A 143 -7.22 5.03 -6.89
C CYS A 143 -8.20 4.59 -7.99
N THR A 144 -7.67 3.98 -9.04
CA THR A 144 -8.43 3.45 -10.19
C THR A 144 -7.85 2.12 -10.67
N VAL A 145 -8.67 1.26 -11.27
CA VAL A 145 -8.30 -0.11 -11.70
C VAL A 145 -8.77 -0.42 -13.11
N GLY A 146 -8.29 -1.51 -13.71
CA GLY A 146 -8.78 -1.99 -15.00
C GLY A 146 -8.38 -1.12 -16.19
N LYS A 147 -7.08 -0.82 -16.27
CA LYS A 147 -6.49 0.09 -17.27
C LYS A 147 -5.82 -0.66 -18.41
N ALA A 148 -6.09 -1.96 -18.54
CA ALA A 148 -5.55 -2.81 -19.59
C ALA A 148 -5.98 -2.41 -21.01
N ALA A 149 -6.94 -1.50 -21.16
CA ALA A 149 -7.38 -0.91 -22.43
C ALA A 149 -7.15 0.62 -22.50
N GLY A 150 -6.41 1.20 -21.54
CA GLY A 150 -6.23 2.64 -21.39
C GLY A 150 -6.89 3.17 -20.11
N ARG A 151 -6.38 4.29 -19.57
CA ARG A 151 -6.89 4.86 -18.31
C ARG A 151 -8.27 5.48 -18.48
N ALA A 152 -8.63 5.91 -19.70
CA ALA A 152 -9.97 6.37 -20.03
C ALA A 152 -11.08 5.36 -19.73
N TYR A 153 -10.75 4.05 -19.69
CA TYR A 153 -11.70 2.98 -19.38
C TYR A 153 -11.59 2.46 -17.95
N ALA A 154 -10.86 3.14 -17.07
CA ALA A 154 -10.67 2.68 -15.71
C ALA A 154 -11.97 2.70 -14.88
N SER A 155 -12.08 1.74 -13.98
CA SER A 155 -13.08 1.75 -12.90
C SER A 155 -12.49 2.37 -11.63
N LEU A 156 -13.37 2.76 -10.70
CA LEU A 156 -12.96 3.23 -9.38
C LEU A 156 -12.24 2.12 -8.62
N GLY A 157 -11.08 2.46 -8.07
CA GLY A 157 -10.35 1.66 -7.09
C GLY A 157 -10.66 2.14 -5.67
N GLY A 158 -9.72 1.91 -4.76
CA GLY A 158 -9.83 2.37 -3.39
C GLY A 158 -8.71 1.86 -2.49
N GLN A 159 -8.88 2.06 -1.19
CA GLN A 159 -8.14 1.33 -0.17
C GLN A 159 -9.04 0.28 0.47
N GLY A 160 -8.49 -0.84 0.90
CA GLY A 160 -9.25 -1.87 1.61
C GLY A 160 -8.42 -2.54 2.68
N ILE A 161 -9.11 -3.16 3.63
CA ILE A 161 -8.49 -3.93 4.70
C ILE A 161 -8.88 -5.41 4.65
N GLY A 162 -7.97 -6.25 5.12
CA GLY A 162 -8.18 -7.68 5.30
C GLY A 162 -7.44 -8.18 6.52
N VAL A 163 -8.02 -9.15 7.23
CA VAL A 163 -7.44 -9.76 8.43
C VAL A 163 -7.60 -11.27 8.31
N ALA A 164 -6.51 -11.99 8.53
CA ALA A 164 -6.48 -13.45 8.60
C ALA A 164 -5.82 -13.87 9.92
N GLN A 165 -6.32 -14.96 10.51
CA GLN A 165 -5.94 -15.39 11.85
C GLN A 165 -5.85 -16.91 11.95
N SER A 166 -4.85 -17.40 12.70
CA SER A 166 -4.71 -18.80 13.09
C SER A 166 -4.26 -18.89 14.55
N GLY A 167 -5.16 -19.30 15.44
CA GLY A 167 -4.92 -19.23 16.89
C GLY A 167 -4.66 -17.79 17.31
N ASP A 168 -3.54 -17.55 18.00
CA ASP A 168 -3.14 -16.22 18.46
C ASP A 168 -2.38 -15.40 17.40
N LEU A 169 -1.96 -16.04 16.29
CA LEU A 169 -1.28 -15.36 15.20
C LEU A 169 -2.28 -14.62 14.32
N ILE A 170 -2.05 -13.32 14.12
CA ILE A 170 -2.88 -12.46 13.28
C ILE A 170 -1.99 -11.80 12.22
N VAL A 171 -2.51 -11.70 11.01
CA VAL A 171 -1.98 -10.85 9.95
C VAL A 171 -3.10 -9.98 9.40
N GLY A 172 -2.98 -8.67 9.61
CA GLY A 172 -3.82 -7.68 8.98
C GLY A 172 -3.10 -7.03 7.79
N ALA A 173 -3.85 -6.53 6.84
CA ALA A 173 -3.34 -5.79 5.69
C ALA A 173 -4.24 -4.61 5.37
N ILE A 174 -3.63 -3.48 5.01
CA ILE A 174 -4.29 -2.37 4.32
C ILE A 174 -3.62 -2.17 2.96
N VAL A 175 -4.41 -2.08 1.90
CA VAL A 175 -3.91 -2.02 0.52
C VAL A 175 -4.66 -0.95 -0.26
N ALA A 176 -3.93 -0.06 -0.92
CA ALA A 176 -4.42 0.88 -1.92
C ALA A 176 -4.30 0.26 -3.32
N VAL A 177 -5.39 0.26 -4.07
CA VAL A 177 -5.53 -0.48 -5.32
C VAL A 177 -5.69 0.51 -6.48
N ASN A 178 -4.56 0.95 -7.05
CA ASN A 178 -4.49 1.75 -8.27
C ASN A 178 -3.95 0.92 -9.45
N ALA A 179 -4.45 -0.29 -9.62
CA ALA A 179 -3.86 -1.33 -10.46
C ALA A 179 -4.00 -1.07 -11.97
N PHE A 180 -3.05 -1.59 -12.75
CA PHE A 180 -3.23 -1.75 -14.19
C PHE A 180 -4.29 -2.81 -14.51
N GLY A 181 -4.22 -3.96 -13.83
CA GLY A 181 -5.14 -5.07 -14.01
C GLY A 181 -6.53 -4.85 -13.43
N ASP A 182 -7.39 -5.82 -13.71
CA ASP A 182 -8.74 -5.96 -13.18
C ASP A 182 -8.71 -6.64 -11.81
N VAL A 183 -9.71 -6.38 -10.96
CA VAL A 183 -9.86 -7.04 -9.66
C VAL A 183 -10.80 -8.23 -9.77
N ILE A 184 -10.35 -9.40 -9.29
CA ILE A 184 -11.03 -10.68 -9.45
C ILE A 184 -11.35 -11.36 -8.10
N ASN A 185 -12.43 -12.15 -8.09
CA ASN A 185 -12.78 -13.07 -7.02
C ASN A 185 -11.84 -14.28 -7.00
N SER A 186 -11.91 -15.05 -5.90
CA SER A 186 -11.12 -16.28 -5.75
C SER A 186 -11.45 -17.38 -6.76
N ASP A 187 -12.63 -17.33 -7.38
CA ASP A 187 -13.03 -18.25 -8.46
C ASP A 187 -12.64 -17.73 -9.86
N GLY A 188 -11.96 -16.59 -9.94
CA GLY A 188 -11.56 -15.93 -11.18
C GLY A 188 -12.63 -15.06 -11.81
N SER A 189 -13.82 -14.94 -11.22
CA SER A 189 -14.85 -14.02 -11.73
C SER A 189 -14.47 -12.55 -11.50
N LEU A 190 -14.81 -11.68 -12.43
CA LEU A 190 -14.54 -10.25 -12.35
C LEU A 190 -15.36 -9.58 -11.24
N ILE A 191 -14.71 -8.80 -10.37
CA ILE A 191 -15.37 -7.91 -9.41
C ILE A 191 -15.52 -6.51 -10.03
N THR A 192 -14.39 -5.94 -10.45
CA THR A 192 -14.33 -4.65 -11.13
C THR A 192 -13.14 -4.65 -12.09
N GLY A 193 -13.20 -3.86 -13.15
CA GLY A 193 -12.17 -3.85 -14.16
C GLY A 193 -12.44 -2.83 -15.26
N SER A 194 -11.83 -3.05 -16.41
CA SER A 194 -11.95 -2.13 -17.54
C SER A 194 -13.40 -2.01 -18.03
N LEU A 195 -13.84 -0.77 -18.25
CA LEU A 195 -15.13 -0.42 -18.84
C LEU A 195 -15.11 -0.43 -20.38
N ALA A 196 -13.99 -0.83 -20.97
CA ALA A 196 -13.81 -0.83 -22.42
C ALA A 196 -14.76 -1.84 -23.10
N PRO A 197 -15.26 -1.52 -24.30
CA PRO A 197 -16.08 -2.47 -25.05
C PRO A 197 -15.28 -3.74 -25.41
N PRO A 198 -15.93 -4.88 -25.65
CA PRO A 198 -15.27 -6.16 -25.94
C PRO A 198 -14.17 -6.09 -27.01
N GLU A 199 -14.40 -5.31 -28.06
CA GLU A 199 -13.53 -5.09 -29.21
C GLU A 199 -12.38 -4.12 -28.98
N ALA A 200 -12.35 -3.39 -27.85
CA ALA A 200 -11.26 -2.49 -27.54
C ALA A 200 -9.95 -3.28 -27.41
N PRO A 201 -8.87 -2.83 -28.08
CA PRO A 201 -7.55 -3.40 -27.87
C PRO A 201 -7.16 -3.37 -26.39
N ARG A 202 -6.69 -4.51 -25.87
CA ARG A 202 -6.31 -4.62 -24.46
C ARG A 202 -5.19 -5.63 -24.23
N TYR A 203 -4.41 -5.41 -23.18
CA TYR A 203 -3.43 -6.39 -22.71
C TYR A 203 -4.18 -7.63 -22.15
N PRO A 204 -3.68 -8.86 -22.36
CA PRO A 204 -2.44 -9.26 -23.02
C PRO A 204 -2.57 -9.53 -24.54
N TYR A 205 -3.73 -9.25 -25.14
CA TYR A 205 -3.97 -9.55 -26.57
C TYR A 205 -3.20 -8.61 -27.51
N VAL A 206 -2.87 -7.42 -27.02
CA VAL A 206 -1.97 -6.46 -27.66
C VAL A 206 -0.84 -6.08 -26.69
N PRO A 207 0.36 -5.73 -27.20
CA PRO A 207 1.47 -5.29 -26.37
C PRO A 207 1.11 -4.09 -25.49
N ILE A 208 1.67 -4.05 -24.27
CA ILE A 208 1.39 -2.96 -23.33
C ILE A 208 1.78 -1.57 -23.88
N ASP A 209 2.81 -1.52 -24.72
CA ASP A 209 3.26 -0.29 -25.37
C ASP A 209 2.31 0.20 -26.48
N GLU A 210 1.50 -0.69 -27.07
CA GLU A 210 0.51 -0.30 -28.08
C GLU A 210 -0.72 0.35 -27.45
N ILE A 211 -1.11 -0.07 -26.24
CA ILE A 211 -2.19 0.57 -25.46
C ILE A 211 -1.86 2.04 -25.22
N SER A 212 -0.64 2.31 -24.74
CA SER A 212 -0.15 3.67 -24.50
C SER A 212 0.12 4.48 -25.78
N ALA A 213 0.17 3.83 -26.95
CA ALA A 213 0.41 4.50 -28.22
C ALA A 213 -0.91 4.95 -28.90
N TRP A 214 -2.05 4.36 -28.54
CA TRP A 214 -3.37 4.74 -29.09
C TRP A 214 -3.91 6.05 -28.52
N GLU A 215 -3.49 6.42 -27.31
CA GLU A 215 -3.82 7.70 -26.68
C GLU A 215 -2.52 8.48 -26.45
N SER A 216 -2.21 9.40 -27.38
CA SER A 216 -1.02 10.23 -27.30
C SER A 216 -0.94 10.95 -25.94
N GLY A 217 0.01 10.56 -25.09
CA GLY A 217 0.32 11.26 -23.84
C GLY A 217 -0.18 10.59 -22.54
N GLU A 218 -0.71 9.37 -22.57
CA GLU A 218 -1.09 8.67 -21.33
C GLU A 218 0.14 8.30 -20.46
N GLU A 219 0.01 8.54 -19.15
CA GLU A 219 1.05 8.31 -18.16
C GLU A 219 1.10 6.84 -17.72
N LYS A 220 2.26 6.20 -17.90
CA LYS A 220 2.52 4.79 -17.55
C LYS A 220 2.80 4.63 -16.06
N ALA A 221 1.82 4.88 -15.19
CA ALA A 221 1.98 4.73 -13.75
C ALA A 221 0.73 4.14 -13.09
N ASN A 222 0.84 2.87 -12.72
CA ASN A 222 -0.16 2.12 -11.95
C ASN A 222 0.51 1.58 -10.68
N THR A 223 -0.23 1.26 -9.64
CA THR A 223 0.38 0.82 -8.37
C THR A 223 -0.62 0.15 -7.44
N THR A 224 -0.26 -1.01 -6.90
CA THR A 224 -0.88 -1.60 -5.71
C THR A 224 0.11 -1.53 -4.55
N ILE A 225 -0.14 -0.65 -3.58
CA ILE A 225 0.73 -0.47 -2.40
C ILE A 225 -0.01 -0.81 -1.12
N GLY A 226 0.69 -1.34 -0.14
CA GLY A 226 0.05 -1.71 1.11
C GLY A 226 1.01 -1.92 2.27
N CYS A 227 0.42 -2.10 3.43
CA CYS A 227 1.12 -2.43 4.66
C CYS A 227 0.44 -3.63 5.31
N LEU A 228 1.21 -4.70 5.52
CA LEU A 228 0.84 -5.78 6.42
C LEU A 228 1.25 -5.43 7.84
N VAL A 229 0.46 -5.87 8.82
CA VAL A 229 0.83 -5.85 10.23
C VAL A 229 0.58 -7.23 10.82
N THR A 230 1.56 -7.76 11.55
CA THR A 230 1.46 -9.06 12.20
C THR A 230 2.01 -9.00 13.60
N ASN A 231 1.47 -9.83 14.49
CA ASN A 231 2.04 -10.04 15.81
C ASN A 231 3.13 -11.12 15.84
N ALA A 232 3.53 -11.68 14.69
CA ALA A 232 4.61 -12.66 14.62
C ALA A 232 5.97 -12.10 15.05
N GLN A 233 6.77 -12.93 15.72
CA GLN A 233 8.20 -12.74 15.89
C GLN A 233 8.93 -13.15 14.62
N LEU A 234 9.61 -12.20 13.99
CA LEU A 234 10.32 -12.39 12.73
C LEU A 234 11.69 -11.74 12.79
N THR A 235 12.68 -12.39 12.19
CA THR A 235 13.94 -11.73 11.85
C THR A 235 13.77 -10.85 10.61
N LYS A 236 14.71 -9.94 10.35
CA LYS A 236 14.69 -9.07 9.16
C LYS A 236 14.56 -9.85 7.84
N SER A 237 15.33 -10.93 7.69
CA SER A 237 15.29 -11.75 6.48
C SER A 237 13.94 -12.49 6.33
N GLN A 238 13.36 -12.96 7.43
CA GLN A 238 12.04 -13.56 7.43
C GLN A 238 10.95 -12.53 7.10
N ALA A 239 10.99 -11.35 7.71
CA ALA A 239 10.04 -10.27 7.46
C ALA A 239 10.07 -9.80 5.99
N CYS A 240 11.26 -9.61 5.42
CA CYS A 240 11.41 -9.30 3.98
C CYS A 240 10.88 -10.43 3.10
N ARG A 241 11.10 -11.69 3.47
CA ARG A 241 10.57 -12.85 2.74
C ARG A 241 9.05 -12.93 2.81
N VAL A 242 8.45 -12.69 3.97
CA VAL A 242 6.99 -12.67 4.14
C VAL A 242 6.38 -11.53 3.32
N ALA A 243 6.94 -10.31 3.41
CA ALA A 243 6.47 -9.16 2.62
C ALA A 243 6.53 -9.44 1.12
N ASP A 244 7.60 -10.11 0.66
CA ASP A 244 7.76 -10.53 -0.72
C ASP A 244 6.69 -11.55 -1.14
N LEU A 245 6.57 -12.66 -0.40
CA LEU A 245 5.64 -13.73 -0.77
C LEU A 245 4.17 -13.30 -0.64
N ALA A 246 3.87 -12.30 0.20
CA ALA A 246 2.53 -11.69 0.31
C ALA A 246 2.07 -11.01 -0.99
N HIS A 247 2.97 -10.67 -1.93
CA HIS A 247 2.60 -10.24 -3.28
C HIS A 247 1.80 -11.32 -4.03
N THR A 248 1.90 -12.59 -3.65
CA THR A 248 0.98 -13.64 -4.16
C THR A 248 -0.49 -13.30 -3.89
N GLY A 249 -0.78 -12.56 -2.82
CA GLY A 249 -2.12 -12.06 -2.51
C GLY A 249 -2.62 -11.03 -3.52
N ILE A 250 -1.72 -10.20 -4.05
CA ILE A 250 -1.98 -9.29 -5.18
C ILE A 250 -2.30 -10.12 -6.41
N ALA A 251 -1.45 -11.09 -6.76
CA ALA A 251 -1.66 -11.94 -7.93
C ALA A 251 -2.91 -12.84 -7.86
N ARG A 252 -3.43 -13.14 -6.66
CA ARG A 252 -4.69 -13.87 -6.46
C ARG A 252 -5.95 -12.98 -6.56
N ALA A 253 -5.78 -11.67 -6.61
CA ALA A 253 -6.88 -10.71 -6.59
C ALA A 253 -6.84 -9.69 -7.74
N ILE A 254 -5.73 -9.56 -8.45
CA ILE A 254 -5.54 -8.64 -9.58
C ILE A 254 -4.99 -9.41 -10.78
N ASP A 255 -5.57 -9.18 -11.97
CA ASP A 255 -5.14 -9.78 -13.23
C ASP A 255 -5.07 -8.77 -14.38
N PRO A 256 -3.90 -8.55 -15.01
CA PRO A 256 -2.57 -9.02 -14.57
C PRO A 256 -2.03 -8.19 -13.38
N PRO A 257 -1.24 -8.81 -12.48
CA PRO A 257 -0.50 -8.11 -11.43
C PRO A 257 0.93 -7.76 -11.90
N HIS A 258 1.64 -6.90 -11.16
CA HIS A 258 3.10 -6.72 -11.25
C HIS A 258 3.64 -6.39 -12.66
N THR A 259 2.88 -5.64 -13.45
CA THR A 259 3.32 -5.28 -14.79
C THR A 259 4.49 -4.29 -14.75
N SER A 260 5.14 -4.07 -15.89
CA SER A 260 6.24 -3.08 -16.00
C SER A 260 5.80 -1.65 -15.71
N VAL A 261 4.50 -1.37 -15.77
CA VAL A 261 3.90 -0.05 -15.48
C VAL A 261 3.32 0.03 -14.07
N ASP A 262 3.34 -1.07 -13.31
CA ASP A 262 2.93 -1.09 -11.91
C ASP A 262 4.10 -0.71 -10.98
N GLY A 263 3.81 -0.04 -9.87
CA GLY A 263 4.75 0.34 -8.81
C GLY A 263 4.59 -0.50 -7.54
N ASP A 264 4.14 -1.74 -7.67
CA ASP A 264 3.67 -2.56 -6.54
C ASP A 264 4.70 -2.73 -5.43
N ALA A 265 4.29 -2.42 -4.19
CA ALA A 265 5.13 -2.53 -3.01
C ALA A 265 4.32 -2.84 -1.74
N LEU A 266 4.81 -3.79 -0.94
CA LEU A 266 4.21 -4.17 0.34
C LEU A 266 5.20 -3.96 1.47
N PHE A 267 4.80 -3.17 2.45
CA PHE A 267 5.47 -3.06 3.75
C PHE A 267 4.98 -4.15 4.68
N LEU A 268 5.80 -4.54 5.65
CA LEU A 268 5.40 -5.40 6.76
C LEU A 268 5.91 -4.82 8.08
N LEU A 269 5.01 -4.75 9.05
CA LEU A 269 5.29 -4.36 10.43
C LEU A 269 5.02 -5.56 11.35
N ALA A 270 6.05 -6.04 12.03
CA ALA A 270 5.95 -7.18 12.95
C ALA A 270 6.10 -6.70 14.40
N THR A 271 5.06 -6.85 15.23
CA THR A 271 5.02 -6.37 16.63
C THR A 271 5.74 -7.28 17.62
N GLN A 272 6.18 -8.46 17.17
CA GLN A 272 7.06 -9.38 17.93
C GLN A 272 6.44 -10.06 19.16
N ASP A 273 5.12 -10.27 19.19
CA ASP A 273 4.44 -10.86 20.36
C ASP A 273 4.34 -12.40 20.32
N VAL A 274 4.15 -12.99 19.14
CA VAL A 274 3.79 -14.40 18.95
C VAL A 274 4.86 -15.15 18.16
N ILE A 275 5.33 -16.29 18.68
CA ILE A 275 6.24 -17.16 17.93
C ILE A 275 5.45 -17.91 16.85
N ALA A 276 5.81 -17.70 15.60
CA ALA A 276 5.21 -18.36 14.45
C ALA A 276 6.24 -18.72 13.39
N THR A 277 5.94 -19.71 12.54
CA THR A 277 6.79 -19.99 11.38
C THR A 277 6.55 -18.95 10.29
N PRO A 278 7.59 -18.48 9.58
CA PRO A 278 7.42 -17.53 8.47
C PRO A 278 6.46 -18.02 7.38
N ASP A 279 6.36 -19.33 7.19
CA ASP A 279 5.45 -19.92 6.21
C ASP A 279 3.98 -19.73 6.59
N LEU A 280 3.63 -19.89 7.88
CA LEU A 280 2.26 -19.63 8.33
C LEU A 280 1.91 -18.15 8.26
N VAL A 281 2.84 -17.26 8.64
CA VAL A 281 2.65 -15.81 8.51
C VAL A 281 2.47 -15.42 7.05
N THR A 282 3.21 -16.07 6.13
CA THR A 282 3.09 -15.86 4.69
C THR A 282 1.70 -16.25 4.19
N GLU A 283 1.18 -17.43 4.54
CA GLU A 283 -0.14 -17.88 4.08
C GLU A 283 -1.25 -16.92 4.54
N LEU A 284 -1.24 -16.53 5.81
CA LEU A 284 -2.18 -15.54 6.35
C LEU A 284 -2.00 -14.17 5.69
N GLY A 285 -0.76 -13.75 5.41
CA GLY A 285 -0.48 -12.50 4.72
C GLY A 285 -1.00 -12.47 3.28
N ILE A 286 -0.88 -13.58 2.55
CA ILE A 286 -1.46 -13.74 1.21
C ILE A 286 -2.98 -13.61 1.27
N GLU A 287 -3.63 -14.29 2.22
CA GLU A 287 -5.07 -14.21 2.43
C GLU A 287 -5.53 -12.79 2.79
N ALA A 288 -4.88 -12.15 3.77
CA ALA A 288 -5.19 -10.80 4.21
C ALA A 288 -5.06 -9.77 3.07
N VAL A 289 -4.00 -9.85 2.26
CA VAL A 289 -3.80 -8.98 1.09
C VAL A 289 -4.90 -9.21 0.04
N SER A 290 -5.23 -10.46 -0.28
CA SER A 290 -6.31 -10.75 -1.24
C SER A 290 -7.67 -10.24 -0.75
N ILE A 291 -7.97 -10.37 0.54
CA ILE A 291 -9.21 -9.84 1.14
C ILE A 291 -9.22 -8.30 1.07
N ALA A 292 -8.11 -7.67 1.45
CA ALA A 292 -7.95 -6.21 1.43
C ALA A 292 -8.22 -5.63 0.04
N ILE A 293 -7.62 -6.21 -1.00
CA ILE A 293 -7.80 -5.76 -2.39
C ILE A 293 -9.26 -5.89 -2.82
N ARG A 294 -9.90 -7.03 -2.55
CA ARG A 294 -11.32 -7.22 -2.91
C ARG A 294 -12.24 -6.29 -2.14
N ASN A 295 -11.92 -5.94 -0.90
CA ASN A 295 -12.69 -4.99 -0.10
C ASN A 295 -12.46 -3.52 -0.54
N ALA A 296 -11.35 -3.22 -1.21
CA ALA A 296 -11.05 -1.87 -1.68
C ALA A 296 -12.00 -1.36 -2.78
N VAL A 297 -12.68 -2.28 -3.47
CA VAL A 297 -13.46 -2.02 -4.69
C VAL A 297 -14.93 -2.45 -4.58
N LYS A 298 -15.38 -2.80 -3.37
CA LYS A 298 -16.78 -3.15 -3.08
C LYS A 298 -17.63 -1.93 -2.75
#